data_AF-A0A7Y5PA32-F1
#
_entry.id   AF-A0A7Y5PA32-F1
#
_cell.length_a   1.000
_cell.length_b   1.000
_cell.length_c   1.000
_cell.angle_alpha   90.00
_cell.angle_beta   90.00
_cell.angle_gamma   90.00
#
_symmetry.space_group_name_H-M   'P 1'
#
loop_
_entity.id
_entity.type
_entity.pdbx_description
1 polymer ?
#
loop_
_entity_poly.entity_id
_entity_poly.type
_entity_poly.pdbx_seq_one_letter_code
_entity_poly.pdbx_strand_id
1 'polypeptide(L)'
;AAPQTAALATRAQSGVPIPGSPPPANPVGGEPTRPRQAPAAPNTPVAAQPQHVSTMPGGAAVQQAGFVAFPRERMPAHVVPSTPIPPGMSFNESLTGDAERGRAFLTQGGGGCVACHMINGNPTMMGVVGPNLTHVGSRSTIAGGIYPNDTKHLSLWIKNSRWMKPGVIMPTLGAFQRDPVTGQTIPKTGLTDQQVADIVAYLQALK
;
A
#
# COMPACT_ATOMS: atom_id res chain seq x y z
N ALA A 1 -61.56 -61.35 -7.03
CA ALA A 1 -60.31 -61.87 -6.45
C ALA A 1 -59.37 -60.70 -6.25
N ALA A 2 -58.84 -60.58 -5.03
CA ALA A 2 -58.23 -59.39 -4.45
C ALA A 2 -56.90 -58.95 -5.13
N PRO A 3 -56.54 -57.65 -5.02
CA PRO A 3 -55.29 -57.09 -5.53
C PRO A 3 -54.11 -57.44 -4.61
N GLN A 4 -52.99 -57.87 -5.19
CA GLN A 4 -51.76 -58.11 -4.44
C GLN A 4 -51.03 -56.80 -4.20
N THR A 5 -50.98 -56.46 -2.92
CA THR A 5 -50.34 -55.32 -2.29
C THR A 5 -48.81 -55.42 -2.37
N ALA A 6 -48.20 -54.32 -2.80
CA ALA A 6 -46.77 -54.05 -2.67
C ALA A 6 -46.35 -53.99 -1.20
N ALA A 7 -45.42 -54.86 -0.80
CA ALA A 7 -44.74 -54.78 0.48
C ALA A 7 -43.35 -54.16 0.28
N LEU A 8 -43.19 -52.95 0.81
CA LEU A 8 -41.91 -52.25 0.93
C LEU A 8 -40.97 -53.06 1.83
N ALA A 9 -39.81 -53.44 1.29
CA ALA A 9 -38.68 -53.89 2.09
C ALA A 9 -37.84 -52.67 2.49
N THR A 10 -38.00 -52.26 3.74
CA THR A 10 -37.22 -51.21 4.42
C THR A 10 -35.76 -51.64 4.50
N ARG A 11 -34.93 -51.11 3.59
CA ARG A 11 -33.47 -51.17 3.70
C ARG A 11 -33.02 -49.92 4.47
N ALA A 12 -32.37 -50.14 5.60
CA ALA A 12 -31.86 -49.11 6.50
C ALA A 12 -30.97 -48.12 5.73
N GLN A 13 -31.47 -46.89 5.57
CA GLN A 13 -30.70 -45.77 5.09
C GLN A 13 -30.01 -45.13 6.28
N SER A 14 -28.70 -45.31 6.33
CA SER A 14 -27.79 -44.65 7.25
C SER A 14 -27.99 -43.14 7.12
N GLY A 15 -28.56 -42.53 8.15
CA GLY A 15 -28.75 -41.09 8.24
C GLY A 15 -27.39 -40.39 8.19
N VAL A 16 -27.31 -39.37 7.33
CA VAL A 16 -26.25 -38.36 7.31
C VAL A 16 -26.47 -37.41 8.50
N PRO A 17 -25.46 -37.17 9.35
CA PRO A 17 -25.39 -35.95 10.13
C PRO A 17 -24.48 -34.91 9.44
N ILE A 18 -24.99 -33.69 9.49
CA ILE A 18 -24.48 -32.39 9.07
C ILE A 18 -23.03 -32.14 9.58
N PRO A 19 -22.14 -31.49 8.80
CA PRO A 19 -20.83 -31.08 9.31
C PRO A 19 -21.00 -29.83 10.19
N GLY A 20 -20.67 -29.96 11.48
CA GLY A 20 -20.76 -28.85 12.42
C GLY A 20 -20.56 -29.29 13.87
N SER A 21 -19.35 -29.70 14.23
CA SER A 21 -18.90 -29.80 15.63
C SER A 21 -17.37 -29.69 15.67
N PRO A 22 -16.79 -28.88 16.58
CA PRO A 22 -15.35 -28.71 16.69
C PRO A 22 -14.67 -29.91 17.38
N PRO A 23 -13.37 -30.16 17.13
CA PRO A 23 -12.61 -31.23 17.76
C PRO A 23 -12.40 -31.00 19.28
N PRO A 24 -12.14 -32.07 20.06
CA PRO A 24 -11.97 -31.97 21.51
C PRO A 24 -10.71 -31.21 21.92
N ALA A 25 -10.82 -30.44 23.01
CA ALA A 25 -9.72 -29.67 23.59
C ALA A 25 -8.71 -30.60 24.30
N ASN A 26 -7.42 -30.33 24.07
CA ASN A 26 -6.30 -30.93 24.82
C ASN A 26 -6.33 -30.51 26.30
N PRO A 27 -5.83 -31.35 27.22
CA PRO A 27 -5.79 -31.03 28.65
C PRO A 27 -4.81 -29.87 28.92
N VAL A 28 -5.34 -28.81 29.52
CA VAL A 28 -4.59 -27.63 29.96
C VAL A 28 -3.76 -28.00 31.20
N GLY A 29 -2.45 -27.81 31.11
CA GLY A 29 -1.54 -27.89 32.25
C GLY A 29 -1.72 -26.71 33.20
N GLY A 30 -1.70 -27.04 34.50
CA GLY A 30 -1.60 -26.21 35.71
C GLY A 30 -1.56 -24.68 35.58
N GLU A 31 -2.60 -24.05 36.15
CA GLU A 31 -2.68 -22.62 36.43
C GLU A 31 -1.80 -22.28 37.66
N PRO A 32 -0.90 -21.28 37.62
CA PRO A 32 -0.24 -20.78 38.82
C PRO A 32 -1.26 -20.01 39.67
N THR A 33 -1.37 -20.40 40.94
CA THR A 33 -2.29 -19.78 41.92
C THR A 33 -2.03 -18.28 42.08
N ARG A 34 -3.06 -17.47 41.78
CA ARG A 34 -3.08 -16.03 42.02
C ARG A 34 -3.26 -15.75 43.52
N PRO A 35 -2.37 -14.97 44.18
CA PRO A 35 -2.61 -14.56 45.56
C PRO A 35 -3.81 -13.60 45.64
N ARG A 36 -4.63 -13.79 46.68
CA ARG A 36 -5.81 -12.99 47.03
C ARG A 36 -5.44 -11.52 47.22
N GLN A 37 -6.08 -10.63 46.46
CA GLN A 37 -5.94 -9.17 46.59
C GLN A 37 -6.60 -8.69 47.89
N ALA A 38 -5.84 -7.95 48.72
CA ALA A 38 -6.33 -7.22 49.88
C ALA A 38 -7.05 -5.92 49.43
N PRO A 39 -8.00 -5.38 50.22
CA PRO A 39 -8.73 -4.16 49.85
C PRO A 39 -7.81 -2.93 49.83
N ALA A 40 -8.07 -2.03 48.89
CA ALA A 40 -7.30 -0.82 48.65
C ALA A 40 -7.38 0.16 49.83
N ALA A 41 -6.21 0.64 50.29
CA ALA A 41 -6.09 1.75 51.22
C ALA A 41 -6.34 3.10 50.49
N PRO A 42 -6.82 4.15 51.19
CA PRO A 42 -7.06 5.45 50.59
C PRO A 42 -5.76 6.13 50.14
N ASN A 43 -5.77 6.70 48.94
CA ASN A 43 -4.63 7.39 48.33
C ASN A 43 -4.24 8.63 49.15
N THR A 44 -3.04 8.62 49.73
CA THR A 44 -2.35 9.83 50.16
C THR A 44 -1.60 10.44 48.96
N PRO A 45 -1.66 11.77 48.75
CA PRO A 45 -0.94 12.40 47.66
C PRO A 45 0.57 12.33 47.91
N VAL A 46 1.31 11.65 47.03
CA VAL A 46 2.77 11.66 47.01
C VAL A 46 3.23 13.03 46.54
N ALA A 47 4.01 13.72 47.38
CA ALA A 47 4.66 14.98 47.03
C ALA A 47 5.62 14.75 45.85
N ALA A 48 5.49 15.58 44.81
CA ALA A 48 6.33 15.53 43.62
C ALA A 48 7.81 15.79 43.99
N GLN A 49 8.69 14.87 43.61
CA GLN A 49 10.13 15.09 43.67
C GLN A 49 10.55 16.10 42.58
N PRO A 50 11.42 17.08 42.87
CA PRO A 50 11.88 18.03 41.88
C PRO A 50 12.67 17.32 40.78
N GLN A 51 12.15 17.41 39.56
CA GLN A 51 12.84 16.95 38.37
C GLN A 51 14.05 17.87 38.14
N HIS A 52 15.27 17.32 38.14
CA HIS A 52 16.43 18.06 37.65
C HIS A 52 16.27 18.25 36.14
N VAL A 53 15.85 19.47 35.76
CA VAL A 53 15.82 19.90 34.37
C VAL A 53 17.27 20.19 33.96
N SER A 54 17.91 19.26 33.25
CA SER A 54 19.14 19.60 32.53
C SER A 54 18.77 20.56 31.41
N THR A 55 19.02 21.85 31.64
CA THR A 55 18.94 22.91 30.64
C THR A 55 20.04 22.69 29.60
N MET A 56 19.70 22.03 28.49
CA MET A 56 20.50 22.11 27.27
C MET A 56 20.46 23.56 26.77
N PRO A 57 21.60 24.18 26.46
CA PRO A 57 21.61 25.53 25.92
C PRO A 57 20.95 25.53 24.54
N GLY A 58 19.92 26.37 24.39
CA GLY A 58 19.38 26.89 23.14
C GLY A 58 19.34 25.91 21.97
N GLY A 59 18.29 25.08 21.90
CA GLY A 59 17.94 24.38 20.68
C GLY A 59 17.62 25.39 19.58
N ALA A 60 18.61 25.72 18.75
CA ALA A 60 18.35 26.34 17.47
C ALA A 60 17.30 25.50 16.74
N ALA A 61 16.26 26.16 16.21
CA ALA A 61 15.30 25.50 15.35
C ALA A 61 16.09 24.75 14.28
N VAL A 62 16.03 23.41 14.32
CA VAL A 62 16.50 22.60 13.20
C VAL A 62 15.52 22.89 12.08
N GLN A 63 15.83 23.90 11.28
CA GLN A 63 15.28 23.99 9.94
C GLN A 63 15.64 22.65 9.31
N GLN A 64 14.63 21.83 9.02
CA GLN A 64 14.83 20.69 8.16
C GLN A 64 15.58 21.25 6.95
N ALA A 65 16.82 20.81 6.76
CA ALA A 65 17.54 21.13 5.54
C ALA A 65 16.60 20.72 4.42
N GLY A 66 16.12 21.71 3.64
CA GLY A 66 15.23 21.45 2.52
C GLY A 66 15.79 20.28 1.74
N PHE A 67 14.94 19.31 1.40
CA PHE A 67 15.30 18.04 0.79
C PHE A 67 16.50 18.21 -0.15
N VAL A 68 17.71 17.83 0.32
CA VAL A 68 18.93 17.96 -0.49
C VAL A 68 18.89 16.81 -1.48
N ALA A 69 18.16 17.00 -2.58
CA ALA A 69 18.27 16.12 -3.72
C ALA A 69 19.71 16.21 -4.22
N PHE A 70 20.43 15.08 -4.25
CA PHE A 70 21.71 15.02 -4.94
C PHE A 70 21.47 15.43 -6.40
N PRO A 71 22.09 16.51 -6.90
CA PRO A 71 21.92 16.93 -8.28
C PRO A 71 22.28 15.76 -9.19
N ARG A 72 21.41 15.43 -10.14
CA ARG A 72 21.57 14.27 -11.03
C ARG A 72 22.91 14.34 -11.78
N GLU A 73 23.36 15.55 -12.10
CA GLU A 73 24.59 15.86 -12.82
C GLU A 73 25.85 15.53 -12.00
N ARG A 74 25.73 15.38 -10.68
CA ARG A 74 26.84 15.05 -9.77
C ARG A 74 26.86 13.59 -9.35
N MET A 75 25.95 12.76 -9.89
CA MET A 75 25.88 11.34 -9.54
C MET A 75 27.02 10.57 -10.22
N PRO A 76 27.86 9.84 -9.46
CA PRO A 76 28.85 8.97 -10.07
C PRO A 76 28.17 7.85 -10.87
N ALA A 77 28.81 7.37 -11.93
CA ALA A 77 28.19 6.42 -12.88
C ALA A 77 27.58 5.16 -12.21
N HIS A 78 28.19 4.67 -11.13
CA HIS A 78 27.74 3.46 -10.43
C HIS A 78 26.44 3.64 -9.60
N VAL A 79 25.95 4.86 -9.41
CA VAL A 79 24.65 5.12 -8.74
C VAL A 79 23.55 5.53 -9.69
N VAL A 80 23.85 5.69 -10.98
CA VAL A 80 22.85 6.06 -12.00
C VAL A 80 22.07 4.80 -12.41
N PRO A 81 20.72 4.81 -12.34
CA PRO A 81 19.93 3.65 -12.73
C PRO A 81 20.05 3.39 -14.24
N SER A 82 20.39 2.15 -14.59
CA SER A 82 20.53 1.65 -15.97
C SER A 82 19.60 0.47 -16.29
N THR A 83 18.58 0.23 -15.46
CA THR A 83 17.66 -0.89 -15.65
C THR A 83 16.90 -0.72 -16.97
N PRO A 84 16.89 -1.73 -17.86
CA PRO A 84 16.17 -1.63 -19.12
C PRO A 84 14.66 -1.65 -18.88
N ILE A 85 13.92 -0.90 -19.69
CA ILE A 85 12.45 -0.97 -19.72
C ILE A 85 12.05 -2.34 -20.31
N PRO A 86 11.19 -3.11 -19.63
CA PRO A 86 10.67 -4.36 -20.18
C PRO A 86 9.96 -4.18 -21.53
N PRO A 87 10.06 -5.15 -22.45
CA PRO A 87 9.44 -5.06 -23.77
C PRO A 87 7.92 -5.05 -23.69
N GLY A 88 7.28 -4.54 -24.75
CA GLY A 88 5.82 -4.54 -24.90
C GLY A 88 5.09 -3.43 -24.13
N MET A 89 5.81 -2.56 -23.42
CA MET A 89 5.25 -1.35 -22.82
C MET A 89 5.44 -0.14 -23.72
N SER A 90 4.40 0.68 -23.82
CA SER A 90 4.43 1.96 -24.52
C SER A 90 3.55 2.99 -23.79
N PHE A 91 3.88 4.25 -23.99
CA PHE A 91 3.14 5.40 -23.52
C PHE A 91 3.17 6.47 -24.61
N ASN A 92 2.06 7.15 -24.85
CA ASN A 92 2.05 8.26 -25.77
C ASN A 92 2.72 9.50 -25.15
N GLU A 93 4.02 9.67 -25.42
CA GLU A 93 4.82 10.80 -24.94
C GLU A 93 4.41 12.15 -25.56
N SER A 94 3.55 12.17 -26.58
CA SER A 94 3.01 13.42 -27.14
C SER A 94 1.91 14.04 -26.28
N LEU A 95 1.40 13.33 -25.27
CA LEU A 95 0.35 13.84 -24.40
C LEU A 95 0.92 14.87 -23.42
N THR A 96 0.24 16.01 -23.32
CA THR A 96 0.54 17.01 -22.30
C THR A 96 -0.33 16.76 -21.08
N GLY A 97 0.31 16.48 -19.95
CA GLY A 97 -0.36 16.34 -18.66
C GLY A 97 -0.70 17.68 -18.02
N ASP A 98 -1.75 17.70 -17.21
CA ASP A 98 -2.16 18.83 -16.38
C ASP A 98 -2.12 18.46 -14.90
N ALA A 99 -1.30 19.19 -14.14
CA ALA A 99 -1.07 18.91 -12.73
C ALA A 99 -2.33 19.12 -11.87
N GLU A 100 -3.20 20.06 -12.20
CA GLU A 100 -4.44 20.27 -11.45
C GLU A 100 -5.45 19.17 -11.74
N ARG A 101 -5.56 18.72 -12.99
CA ARG A 101 -6.38 17.54 -13.31
C ARG A 101 -5.84 16.28 -12.63
N GLY A 102 -4.53 16.09 -12.61
CA GLY A 102 -3.89 14.97 -11.92
C GLY A 102 -4.16 14.99 -10.42
N ARG A 103 -3.99 16.16 -9.79
CA ARG A 103 -4.30 16.37 -8.37
C ARG A 103 -5.76 16.05 -8.08
N ALA A 104 -6.70 16.61 -8.85
CA ALA A 104 -8.13 16.40 -8.67
C ALA A 104 -8.51 14.92 -8.82
N PHE A 105 -7.96 14.25 -9.84
CA PHE A 105 -8.18 12.82 -10.07
C PHE A 105 -7.74 11.96 -8.88
N LEU A 106 -6.53 12.21 -8.34
CA LEU A 106 -6.07 11.50 -7.14
C LEU A 106 -6.90 11.82 -5.90
N THR A 107 -7.30 13.09 -5.73
CA THR A 107 -8.16 13.50 -4.60
C THR A 107 -9.53 12.82 -4.63
N GLN A 108 -10.04 12.51 -5.82
CA GLN A 108 -11.29 11.77 -6.01
C GLN A 108 -11.13 10.24 -5.86
N GLY A 109 -9.95 9.75 -5.47
CA GLY A 109 -9.66 8.32 -5.33
C GLY A 109 -9.31 7.63 -6.65
N GLY A 110 -9.07 8.39 -7.73
CA GLY A 110 -8.65 7.88 -9.02
C GLY A 110 -7.41 7.01 -8.92
N GLY A 111 -7.43 5.87 -9.63
CA GLY A 111 -6.32 4.90 -9.62
C GLY A 111 -6.07 4.21 -8.27
N GLY A 112 -6.87 4.47 -7.23
CA GLY A 112 -6.71 3.87 -5.90
C GLY A 112 -5.44 4.30 -5.16
N CYS A 113 -4.73 5.34 -5.64
CA CYS A 113 -3.44 5.75 -5.07
C CYS A 113 -3.55 6.17 -3.61
N VAL A 114 -4.69 6.74 -3.25
CA VAL A 114 -5.08 7.19 -1.90
C VAL A 114 -5.00 6.09 -0.84
N ALA A 115 -5.21 4.83 -1.23
CA ALA A 115 -5.19 3.70 -0.31
C ALA A 115 -3.78 3.36 0.19
N CYS A 116 -2.74 3.73 -0.57
CA CYS A 116 -1.37 3.33 -0.28
C CYS A 116 -0.42 4.50 -0.06
N HIS A 117 -0.62 5.63 -0.73
CA HIS A 117 0.34 6.72 -0.72
C HIS A 117 -0.14 7.94 0.05
N MET A 118 0.82 8.64 0.65
CA MET A 118 0.63 9.92 1.30
C MET A 118 1.15 11.07 0.44
N ILE A 119 0.43 12.19 0.38
CA ILE A 119 0.89 13.46 -0.18
C ILE A 119 0.46 14.60 0.76
N ASN A 120 1.42 15.27 1.41
CA ASN A 120 1.10 16.45 2.22
C ASN A 120 0.50 17.54 1.33
N GLY A 121 -0.55 18.21 1.81
CA GLY A 121 -1.31 19.20 1.04
C GLY A 121 -2.42 18.60 0.16
N ASN A 122 -2.52 17.28 0.04
CA ASN A 122 -3.69 16.60 -0.53
C ASN A 122 -4.46 15.90 0.60
N PRO A 123 -5.62 16.42 1.03
CA PRO A 123 -6.30 16.00 2.26
C PRO A 123 -6.81 14.55 2.25
N THR A 124 -6.88 13.93 1.07
CA THR A 124 -7.37 12.55 0.93
C THR A 124 -6.22 11.54 0.89
N MET A 125 -5.07 11.91 0.31
CA MET A 125 -3.91 11.04 0.09
C MET A 125 -3.14 10.81 1.38
N MET A 126 -3.65 9.91 2.24
CA MET A 126 -3.14 9.65 3.60
C MET A 126 -2.67 8.20 3.79
N GLY A 127 -2.49 7.44 2.70
CA GLY A 127 -2.05 6.05 2.77
C GLY A 127 -0.58 5.89 3.20
N VAL A 128 -0.28 4.81 3.93
CA VAL A 128 1.06 4.55 4.51
C VAL A 128 1.67 3.21 4.09
N VAL A 129 1.01 2.48 3.18
CA VAL A 129 1.51 1.19 2.65
C VAL A 129 2.63 1.42 1.64
N GLY A 130 2.47 2.42 0.77
CA GLY A 130 3.46 2.86 -0.19
C GLY A 130 4.29 4.04 0.34
N PRO A 131 5.39 4.40 -0.34
CA PRO A 131 6.20 5.54 0.05
C PRO A 131 5.42 6.86 0.01
N ASN A 132 5.75 7.77 0.93
CA ASN A 132 5.29 9.16 0.88
C ASN A 132 5.70 9.80 -0.46
N LEU A 133 4.79 10.48 -1.16
CA LEU A 133 5.01 11.08 -2.48
C LEU A 133 5.15 12.61 -2.43
N THR A 134 5.09 13.24 -1.25
CA THR A 134 5.14 14.71 -1.06
C THR A 134 6.28 15.42 -1.80
N HIS A 135 7.44 14.76 -1.93
CA HIS A 135 8.61 15.31 -2.62
C HIS A 135 9.07 14.40 -3.76
N VAL A 136 8.16 13.63 -4.38
CA VAL A 136 8.55 12.68 -5.42
C VAL A 136 9.15 13.38 -6.65
N GLY A 137 8.72 14.60 -6.99
CA GLY A 137 9.28 15.41 -8.06
C GLY A 137 10.71 15.91 -7.80
N SER A 138 11.13 15.94 -6.53
CA SER A 138 12.52 16.25 -6.13
C SER A 138 13.44 15.03 -6.16
N ARG A 139 12.91 13.81 -6.39
CA ARG A 139 13.74 12.59 -6.45
C ARG A 139 14.41 12.46 -7.81
N SER A 140 15.63 11.93 -7.83
CA SER A 140 16.34 11.57 -9.06
C SER A 140 15.90 10.22 -9.65
N THR A 141 15.34 9.33 -8.83
CA THR A 141 14.99 7.95 -9.18
C THR A 141 13.63 7.53 -8.60
N ILE A 142 13.01 6.52 -9.23
CA ILE A 142 11.76 5.89 -8.79
C ILE A 142 11.94 4.37 -8.60
N ALA A 143 10.85 3.67 -8.23
CA ALA A 143 10.81 2.22 -8.08
C ALA A 143 11.85 1.64 -7.08
N GLY A 144 12.25 2.42 -6.08
CA GLY A 144 13.32 2.04 -5.15
C GLY A 144 14.71 2.12 -5.76
N GLY A 145 14.96 3.10 -6.63
CA GLY A 145 16.29 3.45 -7.12
C GLY A 145 16.68 2.83 -8.46
N ILE A 146 15.83 2.00 -9.07
CA ILE A 146 16.21 1.21 -10.26
C ILE A 146 15.87 1.89 -11.59
N TYR A 147 15.04 2.93 -11.59
CA TYR A 147 14.70 3.71 -12.78
C TYR A 147 14.90 5.21 -12.52
N PRO A 148 15.29 6.01 -13.53
CA PRO A 148 15.31 7.46 -13.41
C PRO A 148 13.89 8.01 -13.19
N ASN A 149 13.79 9.14 -12.48
CA ASN A 149 12.53 9.84 -12.29
C ASN A 149 12.30 10.85 -13.44
N ASP A 150 11.98 10.33 -14.61
CA ASP A 150 11.57 11.14 -15.76
C ASP A 150 10.15 10.77 -16.20
N THR A 151 9.56 11.57 -17.10
CA THR A 151 8.18 11.40 -17.56
C THR A 151 7.95 10.01 -18.15
N LYS A 152 8.89 9.51 -18.96
CA LYS A 152 8.78 8.22 -19.62
C LYS A 152 8.70 7.07 -18.60
N HIS A 153 9.67 6.99 -17.71
CA HIS A 153 9.75 5.91 -16.73
C HIS A 153 8.63 6.00 -15.70
N LEU A 154 8.25 7.21 -15.27
CA LEU A 154 7.15 7.39 -14.33
C LEU A 154 5.80 7.02 -14.95
N SER A 155 5.55 7.38 -16.22
CA SER A 155 4.35 6.95 -16.94
C SER A 155 4.26 5.43 -17.03
N LEU A 156 5.34 4.77 -17.43
CA LEU A 156 5.37 3.30 -17.53
C LEU A 156 5.21 2.63 -16.16
N TRP A 157 5.81 3.22 -15.12
CA TRP A 157 5.71 2.73 -13.75
C TRP A 157 4.27 2.76 -13.25
N ILE A 158 3.55 3.85 -13.49
CA ILE A 158 2.14 3.99 -13.13
C ILE A 158 1.29 3.01 -13.94
N LYS A 159 1.59 2.79 -15.22
CA LYS A 159 0.84 1.83 -16.07
C LYS A 159 0.99 0.39 -15.59
N ASN A 160 2.23 -0.08 -15.36
CA ASN A 160 2.50 -1.48 -15.03
C ASN A 160 3.76 -1.66 -14.16
N SER A 161 3.65 -1.27 -12.89
CA SER A 161 4.72 -1.41 -11.90
C SER A 161 5.19 -2.86 -11.69
N ARG A 162 4.28 -3.84 -11.75
CA ARG A 162 4.60 -5.28 -11.60
C ARG A 162 5.42 -5.84 -12.75
N TRP A 163 5.24 -5.31 -13.97
CA TRP A 163 6.08 -5.65 -15.10
C TRP A 163 7.45 -4.97 -15.02
N MET A 164 7.50 -3.72 -14.56
CA MET A 164 8.76 -2.97 -14.38
C MET A 164 9.63 -3.47 -13.22
N LYS A 165 9.02 -3.92 -12.12
CA LYS A 165 9.73 -4.45 -10.95
C LYS A 165 8.97 -5.66 -10.40
N PRO A 166 9.35 -6.88 -10.77
CA PRO A 166 8.74 -8.09 -10.22
C PRO A 166 8.75 -8.11 -8.69
N GLY A 167 7.65 -8.55 -8.08
CA GLY A 167 7.48 -8.65 -6.62
C GLY A 167 6.94 -7.39 -5.94
N VAL A 168 6.69 -6.29 -6.65
CA VAL A 168 6.05 -5.11 -6.04
C VAL A 168 4.56 -5.32 -5.81
N ILE A 169 4.07 -4.72 -4.72
CA ILE A 169 2.66 -4.81 -4.35
C ILE A 169 1.78 -3.76 -5.02
N MET A 170 2.37 -2.67 -5.55
CA MET A 170 1.65 -1.70 -6.37
C MET A 170 1.02 -2.47 -7.56
N PRO A 171 -0.28 -2.34 -7.80
CA PRO A 171 -0.95 -3.11 -8.84
C PRO A 171 -0.65 -2.57 -10.25
N THR A 172 -1.02 -3.36 -11.26
CA THR A 172 -1.12 -2.88 -12.63
C THR A 172 -2.37 -2.01 -12.77
N LEU A 173 -2.24 -0.79 -13.30
CA LEU A 173 -3.33 0.20 -13.32
C LEU A 173 -3.73 0.64 -14.73
N GLY A 174 -2.81 0.59 -15.70
CA GLY A 174 -3.06 1.06 -17.06
C GLY A 174 -4.11 0.22 -17.77
N ALA A 175 -5.06 0.87 -18.46
CA ALA A 175 -6.04 0.18 -19.28
C ALA A 175 -5.36 -0.74 -20.31
N PHE A 176 -5.91 -1.93 -20.50
CA PHE A 176 -5.43 -2.98 -21.41
C PHE A 176 -4.03 -3.54 -21.09
N GLN A 177 -3.45 -3.19 -19.94
CA GLN A 177 -2.21 -3.82 -19.48
C GLN A 177 -2.51 -5.22 -18.93
N ARG A 178 -1.66 -6.20 -19.25
CA ARG A 178 -1.70 -7.51 -18.59
C ARG A 178 -0.92 -7.44 -17.29
N ASP A 179 -1.56 -7.81 -16.19
CA ASP A 179 -0.92 -7.95 -14.90
C ASP A 179 -0.13 -9.27 -14.86
N PRO A 180 1.19 -9.25 -14.68
CA PRO A 180 2.00 -10.47 -14.72
C PRO A 180 1.81 -11.36 -13.49
N VAL A 181 1.22 -10.85 -12.40
CA VAL A 181 0.98 -11.61 -11.16
C VAL A 181 -0.39 -12.29 -11.20
N THR A 182 -1.45 -11.58 -11.61
CA THR A 182 -2.81 -12.14 -11.64
C THR A 182 -3.15 -12.81 -12.98
N GLY A 183 -2.37 -12.52 -14.03
CA GLY A 183 -2.65 -12.95 -15.41
C GLY A 183 -3.79 -12.21 -16.08
N GLN A 184 -4.52 -11.35 -15.34
CA GLN A 184 -5.67 -10.60 -15.83
C GLN A 184 -5.25 -9.41 -16.69
N THR A 185 -6.08 -9.06 -17.66
CA THR A 185 -5.92 -7.80 -18.40
C THR A 185 -6.79 -6.73 -17.74
N ILE A 186 -6.19 -5.59 -17.43
CA ILE A 186 -6.92 -4.46 -16.86
C ILE A 186 -7.97 -4.00 -17.88
N PRO A 187 -9.25 -3.89 -17.50
CA PRO A 187 -10.31 -3.48 -18.40
C PRO A 187 -10.11 -2.04 -18.89
N LYS A 188 -10.93 -1.62 -19.86
CA LYS A 188 -10.95 -0.25 -20.37
C LYS A 188 -11.20 0.84 -19.31
N THR A 189 -11.69 0.44 -18.13
CA THR A 189 -11.90 1.31 -16.96
C THR A 189 -10.63 1.54 -16.14
N GLY A 190 -9.51 0.91 -16.50
CA GLY A 190 -8.19 1.26 -15.97
C GLY A 190 -7.73 2.65 -16.41
N LEU A 191 -6.55 3.05 -15.96
CA LEU A 191 -5.98 4.37 -16.26
C LEU A 191 -5.72 4.53 -17.76
N THR A 192 -6.29 5.58 -18.34
CA THR A 192 -5.99 6.00 -19.71
C THR A 192 -4.63 6.70 -19.77
N ASP A 193 -4.03 6.78 -20.97
CA ASP A 193 -2.75 7.48 -21.13
C ASP A 193 -2.86 8.97 -20.76
N GLN A 194 -4.00 9.64 -21.01
CA GLN A 194 -4.18 11.02 -20.58
C GLN A 194 -4.27 11.16 -19.06
N GLN A 195 -4.95 10.24 -18.37
CA GLN A 195 -4.97 10.22 -16.90
C GLN A 195 -3.57 9.98 -16.33
N VAL A 196 -2.80 9.08 -16.93
CA VAL A 196 -1.39 8.86 -16.56
C VAL A 196 -0.58 10.12 -16.77
N ALA A 197 -0.73 10.81 -17.91
CA ALA A 197 -0.04 12.07 -18.18
C ALA A 197 -0.36 13.14 -17.13
N ASP A 198 -1.63 13.31 -16.78
CA ASP A 198 -2.08 14.27 -15.76
C ASP A 198 -1.52 13.92 -14.37
N ILE A 199 -1.54 12.65 -13.98
CA ILE A 199 -0.93 12.18 -12.72
C ILE A 199 0.58 12.46 -12.72
N VAL A 200 1.29 12.14 -13.81
CA VAL A 200 2.74 12.39 -13.91
C VAL A 200 3.05 13.87 -13.77
N ALA A 201 2.30 14.75 -14.44
CA ALA A 201 2.45 16.20 -14.31
C ALA A 201 2.28 16.66 -12.86
N TYR A 202 1.28 16.15 -12.15
CA TYR A 202 1.08 16.45 -10.73
C TYR A 202 2.26 15.96 -9.88
N LEU A 203 2.66 14.69 -10.02
CA LEU A 203 3.73 14.10 -9.22
C LEU A 203 5.08 14.79 -9.46
N GLN A 204 5.38 15.22 -10.68
CA GLN A 204 6.61 15.97 -10.99
C GLN A 204 6.61 17.39 -10.41
N ALA A 205 5.44 17.96 -10.14
CA ALA A 205 5.31 19.26 -9.47
C ALA A 205 5.51 19.19 -7.95
N LEU A 206 5.48 18.00 -7.35
CA LEU A 206 5.67 17.77 -5.91
C LEU A 206 7.15 17.81 -5.52
N LYS A 207 7.68 19.01 -5.28
CA LYS A 207 9.11 19.25 -4.97
C LYS A 207 9.37 19.57 -3.51
#